data_AF-A0A963W2R5-F1
#
_entry.id   AF-A0A963W2R5-F1
#
_cell.length_a   1.000
_cell.length_b   1.000
_cell.length_c   1.000
_cell.angle_alpha   90.00
_cell.angle_beta   90.00
_cell.angle_gamma   90.00
#
_symmetry.space_group_name_H-M   'P 1'
#
loop_
_entity.id
_entity.type
_entity.pdbx_description
1 polymer ?
#
loop_
_entity_poly.entity_id
_entity_poly.type
_entity_poly.pdbx_seq_one_letter_code
_entity_poly.pdbx_strand_id
1 'polypeptide(L)' 'MARAFFRRRKSCPFSGKNAPKIDYKDVRLLQGFMSERGKIVPSRITAVS' A
#
# COMPACT_ATOMS: atom_id res chain seq x y z
N MET A 1 18.49 -26.40 -12.05
CA MET A 1 17.74 -26.35 -10.77
C MET A 1 17.06 -24.99 -10.70
N ALA A 2 15.74 -24.93 -10.95
CA ALA A 2 15.02 -23.65 -10.99
C ALA A 2 14.96 -23.04 -9.59
N ARG A 3 15.51 -21.83 -9.43
CA ARG A 3 15.43 -21.06 -8.18
C ARG A 3 13.97 -20.69 -7.95
N ALA A 4 13.36 -21.21 -6.89
CA ALA A 4 12.01 -20.85 -6.51
C ALA A 4 11.97 -19.33 -6.25
N PHE A 5 11.35 -18.58 -7.16
CA PHE A 5 11.09 -17.16 -6.95
C PHE A 5 10.04 -17.06 -5.85
N PHE A 6 10.46 -16.74 -4.63
CA PHE A 6 9.55 -16.41 -3.55
C PHE A 6 8.72 -15.19 -3.97
N ARG A 7 7.50 -15.44 -4.44
CA ARG A 7 6.55 -14.39 -4.78
C ARG A 7 6.13 -13.76 -3.46
N ARG A 8 6.66 -12.57 -3.16
CA ARG A 8 6.32 -11.82 -1.95
C ARG A 8 4.79 -11.68 -1.91
N ARG A 9 4.16 -12.28 -0.89
CA ARG A 9 2.71 -12.14 -0.69
C ARG A 9 2.42 -10.64 -0.53
N LYS A 10 1.50 -10.10 -1.32
CA LYS A 10 1.04 -8.72 -1.17
C LYS A 10 0.30 -8.63 0.16
N SER A 11 0.94 -8.03 1.16
CA SER A 11 0.28 -7.72 2.42
C SER A 11 -0.39 -6.36 2.27
N CYS A 12 -1.71 -6.35 2.27
CA CYS A 12 -2.47 -5.11 2.18
C CYS A 12 -2.41 -4.39 3.53
N PRO A 13 -1.97 -3.12 3.58
CA PRO A 13 -1.89 -2.38 4.84
C PRO A 13 -3.27 -2.12 5.47
N PHE A 14 -4.34 -2.18 4.67
CA PHE A 14 -5.72 -1.92 5.09
C PHE A 14 -6.55 -3.17 5.39
N SER A 15 -6.05 -4.37 5.11
CA SER A 15 -6.81 -5.63 5.32
C SER A 15 -6.47 -6.33 6.63
N GLY A 16 -5.54 -5.81 7.42
CA GLY A 16 -5.15 -6.38 8.72
C GLY A 16 -6.12 -6.01 9.85
N LYS A 17 -6.09 -6.78 10.96
CA LYS A 17 -6.93 -6.55 12.15
C LYS A 17 -6.72 -5.18 12.82
N ASN A 18 -5.54 -4.57 12.63
CA ASN A 18 -5.17 -3.25 13.16
C ASN A 18 -5.09 -2.19 12.04
N ALA A 19 -5.83 -2.39 10.95
CA ALA A 19 -5.81 -1.45 9.83
C ALA A 19 -6.36 -0.08 10.26
N PRO A 20 -5.69 1.01 9.87
CA PRO A 20 -6.22 2.35 10.10
C PRO A 20 -7.50 2.56 9.26
N LYS A 21 -8.47 3.26 9.84
CA LYS A 21 -9.69 3.66 9.12
C LYS A 21 -9.32 4.68 8.06
N ILE A 22 -9.85 4.50 6.85
CA ILE A 22 -9.60 5.42 5.74
C ILE A 22 -10.59 6.59 5.86
N ASP A 23 -10.06 7.78 6.15
CA ASP A 23 -10.82 9.04 6.13
C ASP A 23 -10.08 10.05 5.23
N TYR A 24 -10.85 10.90 4.55
CA TYR A 24 -10.30 11.97 3.70
C TYR A 24 -9.68 13.11 4.53
N LYS A 25 -10.05 13.22 5.81
CA LYS A 25 -9.49 14.19 6.76
C LYS A 25 -8.11 13.78 7.28
N ASP A 26 -7.76 12.50 7.20
CA ASP A 26 -6.47 11.98 7.66
C ASP A 26 -5.37 12.20 6.61
N VAL A 27 -4.92 13.46 6.52
CA VAL A 27 -3.87 13.89 5.57
C VAL A 27 -2.58 13.08 5.72
N ARG A 28 -2.23 12.71 6.96
CA ARG A 28 -1.01 11.93 7.26
C ARG A 28 -1.04 10.53 6.64
N LEU A 29 -2.21 9.90 6.60
CA LEU A 29 -2.39 8.58 6.02
C LEU A 29 -2.33 8.67 4.50
N LEU A 30 -3.05 9.64 3.91
CA LEU A 30 -3.13 9.83 2.46
C LEU A 30 -1.80 10.26 1.84
N GLN A 31 -1.01 11.06 2.55
CA GLN A 31 0.29 11.54 2.07
C GLN A 31 1.27 10.39 1.78
N GLY A 32 1.18 9.27 2.51
CA GLY A 32 1.99 8.08 2.24
C GLY A 32 1.66 7.35 0.93
N PHE A 33 0.51 7.63 0.33
CA PHE A 33 0.07 7.06 -0.96
C PHE A 33 0.20 8.06 -2.12
N MET A 34 0.77 9.24 -1.86
CA MET A 34 1.04 10.27 -2.86
C MET A 34 2.55 10.35 -3.14
N SER A 35 2.89 10.60 -4.41
CA SER A 35 4.23 10.97 -4.84
C SER A 35 4.51 12.43 -4.47
N GLU A 36 5.79 12.83 -4.39
CA GLU A 36 6.21 14.21 -4.09
C GLU A 36 5.59 15.26 -5.03
N ARG A 37 5.23 14.86 -6.25
CA ARG A 37 4.54 15.71 -7.24
C ARG A 37 3.03 15.74 -7.09
N GLY A 38 2.48 15.15 -6.03
CA GLY A 38 1.04 15.06 -5.78
C GLY A 38 0.30 14.00 -6.62
N LYS A 39 1.02 13.13 -7.35
CA LYS A 39 0.39 12.03 -8.10
C LYS A 39 0.09 10.84 -7.18
N ILE A 40 -1.02 10.15 -7.42
CA ILE A 40 -1.38 8.94 -6.67
C ILE A 40 -0.46 7.79 -7.06
N VAL A 41 0.09 7.10 -6.07
CA VAL A 41 0.97 5.94 -6.30
C VAL A 41 0.12 4.69 -6.61
N PRO A 42 0.43 3.93 -7.66
CA PRO A 42 -0.38 2.79 -8.08
C PRO A 42 -0.30 1.60 -7.10
N SER A 43 -1.37 0.78 -7.09
CA SER A 43 -1.53 -0.41 -6.23
C SER A 43 -0.42 -1.46 -6.36
N ARG A 44 0.28 -1.49 -7.50
CA ARG A 44 1.45 -2.36 -7.71
C ARG A 44 2.63 -2.03 -6.79
N ILE A 45 2.71 -0.79 -6.28
CA ILE A 45 3.77 -0.32 -5.38
C ILE A 45 3.24 -0.30 -3.94
N THR A 46 2.04 0.26 -3.72
CA THR A 46 1.46 0.46 -2.39
C THR A 46 0.88 -0.83 -1.78
N ALA A 47 0.80 -1.91 -2.55
CA ALA A 47 0.31 -3.22 -2.13
C ALA A 47 -1.13 -3.22 -1.57
N VAL A 48 -1.89 -2.14 -1.82
CA VAL A 48 -3.31 -2.06 -1.53
C VAL A 48 -4.07 -2.97 -2.50
N SER A 49 -5.01 -3.77 -1.99
CA SER A 49 -5.93 -4.61 -2.75
C SER A 49 -7.35 -4.40 -2.27
#